data_AF-A0A2V2BUX1-F1
#
_entry.id   AF-A0A2V2BUX1-F1
#
_cell.length_a   1.000
_cell.length_b   1.000
_cell.length_c   1.000
_cell.angle_alpha   90.00
_cell.angle_beta   90.00
_cell.angle_gamma   90.00
#
_symmetry.space_group_name_H-M   'P 1'
#
loop_
_entity.id
_entity.type
_entity.pdbx_description
1 polymer ?
#
loop_
_entity_poly.entity_id
_entity_poly.type
_entity_poly.pdbx_seq_one_letter_code
_entity_poly.pdbx_strand_id
1 'polypeptide(L)'
;MANATSDVINKLLYAKSEKGLRLKNATIFVKKLEEGSWIEDVLIRFFFGSKEEMEKQIDRIRKNLKIDKIMNDKVVTCLIMLVALTALFQSCSKESNNPVSIKINNSGFLSIGSEALGIPPDQLLKIVETSVKSKRKKSSKNLQNAALKLFAPIENDNGNIVLNNDKALVVNGSEIGVLPKEVKIEPDLDVLEFNDIEVFIRALDRDKAESGWSAIIPSLSPQRIKLKISSKIDLIKLASKESIIGSGIAEYEKLEGGKRRYKEYILMSIK
;
A
#
# COMPACT_ATOMS: atom_id res chain seq x y z
N MET A 1 -1.69 -23.60 -10.92
CA MET A 1 -1.77 -22.45 -11.84
C MET A 1 -0.47 -21.64 -11.73
N ALA A 2 0.56 -22.12 -12.39
CA ALA A 2 1.78 -21.37 -12.72
C ALA A 2 1.99 -21.72 -14.19
N ASN A 3 2.11 -20.75 -15.12
CA ASN A 3 2.65 -20.98 -16.47
C ASN A 3 2.57 -19.82 -17.48
N ALA A 4 2.14 -18.60 -17.14
CA ALA A 4 2.18 -17.51 -18.14
C ALA A 4 3.49 -16.69 -18.11
N THR A 5 4.01 -16.39 -16.91
CA THR A 5 5.22 -15.56 -16.74
C THR A 5 6.53 -16.34 -16.91
N SER A 6 6.53 -17.63 -16.59
CA SER A 6 7.70 -18.52 -16.77
C SER A 6 8.04 -18.73 -18.25
N ASP A 7 7.03 -18.82 -19.11
CA ASP A 7 7.21 -19.26 -20.50
C ASP A 7 7.75 -18.13 -21.40
N VAL A 8 7.40 -16.88 -21.08
CA VAL A 8 7.92 -15.69 -21.76
C VAL A 8 9.39 -15.44 -21.40
N ILE A 9 9.77 -15.66 -20.13
CA ILE A 9 11.15 -15.50 -19.66
C ILE A 9 12.05 -16.61 -20.20
N ASN A 10 11.56 -17.87 -20.24
CA ASN A 10 12.32 -18.99 -20.80
C ASN A 10 12.52 -18.88 -22.33
N LYS A 11 11.59 -18.27 -23.07
CA LYS A 11 11.75 -18.05 -24.53
C LYS A 11 12.82 -17.02 -24.89
N LEU A 12 13.10 -16.05 -24.02
CA LEU A 12 14.10 -15.00 -24.27
C LEU A 12 15.55 -15.43 -23.95
N LEU A 13 15.74 -16.53 -23.21
CA LEU A 13 17.04 -17.01 -22.78
C LEU A 13 17.42 -18.32 -23.49
N TYR A 14 17.56 -18.28 -24.82
CA TYR A 14 18.40 -19.26 -25.53
C TYR A 14 19.83 -18.73 -25.61
N ALA A 15 20.53 -18.75 -24.48
CA ALA A 15 21.99 -18.74 -24.51
C ALA A 15 22.43 -20.14 -24.95
N LYS A 16 22.91 -20.25 -26.20
CA LYS A 16 23.55 -21.46 -26.71
C LYS A 16 24.85 -21.69 -25.93
N SER A 17 24.76 -22.40 -24.81
CA SER A 17 25.93 -22.92 -24.10
C SER A 17 26.43 -24.15 -24.84
N GLU A 18 27.71 -24.18 -25.18
CA GLU A 18 28.37 -25.44 -25.51
C GLU A 18 28.30 -26.39 -24.30
N LYS A 19 28.27 -27.69 -24.61
CA LYS A 19 27.85 -28.78 -23.72
C LYS A 19 28.51 -28.72 -22.33
N GLY A 20 27.68 -28.70 -21.28
CA GLY A 20 28.06 -29.15 -19.94
C GLY A 20 27.86 -28.18 -18.77
N LEU A 21 27.56 -26.90 -19.01
CA LEU A 21 27.38 -25.91 -17.93
C LEU A 21 25.91 -25.76 -17.52
N ARG A 22 25.62 -26.09 -16.26
CA ARG A 22 24.31 -25.81 -15.63
C ARG A 22 24.38 -24.48 -14.87
N LEU A 23 23.61 -23.50 -15.32
CA LEU A 23 23.43 -22.22 -14.62
C LEU A 23 22.80 -22.45 -13.24
N LYS A 24 23.52 -22.10 -12.17
CA LYS A 24 23.09 -22.31 -10.78
C LYS A 24 22.31 -21.11 -10.21
N ASN A 25 22.61 -19.90 -10.68
CA ASN A 25 21.90 -18.67 -10.36
C ASN A 25 22.23 -17.60 -11.42
N ALA A 26 21.23 -16.81 -11.82
CA ALA A 26 21.39 -15.67 -12.72
C ALA A 26 20.71 -14.45 -12.08
N THR A 27 21.50 -13.42 -11.78
CA THR A 27 20.99 -12.14 -11.28
C THR A 27 20.94 -11.17 -12.45
N ILE A 28 19.72 -10.83 -12.88
CA ILE A 28 19.49 -9.96 -14.04
C ILE A 28 19.52 -8.51 -13.56
N PHE A 29 20.50 -7.74 -14.04
CA PHE A 29 20.53 -6.30 -13.86
C PHE A 29 20.02 -5.65 -15.15
N VAL A 30 18.83 -5.05 -15.08
CA VAL A 30 18.21 -4.39 -16.23
C VAL A 30 18.93 -3.05 -16.46
N LYS A 31 19.80 -3.02 -17.48
CA LYS A 31 20.68 -1.88 -17.78
C LYS A 31 19.97 -0.77 -18.57
N LYS A 32 18.91 -1.11 -19.31
CA LYS A 32 18.11 -0.20 -20.14
C LYS A 32 16.78 -0.89 -20.50
N LEU A 33 15.66 -0.16 -20.47
CA LEU A 33 14.36 -0.61 -20.98
C LEU A 33 13.99 0.33 -22.13
N GLU A 34 13.85 -0.20 -23.36
CA GLU A 34 13.44 0.57 -24.54
C GLU A 34 11.98 0.27 -24.94
N GLU A 35 11.39 1.23 -25.67
CA GLU A 35 9.98 1.65 -25.82
C GLU A 35 8.83 0.64 -25.98
N GLY A 36 7.67 1.07 -25.46
CA GLY A 36 6.38 0.98 -26.16
C GLY A 36 5.41 -0.09 -25.66
N SER A 37 4.26 0.34 -25.13
CA SER A 37 3.10 -0.45 -24.62
C SER A 37 3.37 -1.38 -23.44
N TRP A 38 4.52 -2.06 -23.35
CA TRP A 38 4.73 -3.06 -22.29
C TRP A 38 4.95 -2.45 -20.91
N ILE A 39 5.71 -1.35 -20.79
CA ILE A 39 5.90 -0.68 -19.49
C ILE A 39 4.56 -0.12 -19.00
N GLU A 40 3.74 0.40 -19.91
CA GLU A 40 2.40 0.87 -19.61
C GLU A 40 1.53 -0.30 -19.15
N ASP A 41 1.51 -1.43 -19.86
CA ASP A 41 0.72 -2.60 -19.46
C ASP A 41 1.19 -3.18 -18.11
N VAL A 42 2.50 -3.13 -17.81
CA VAL A 42 3.07 -3.52 -16.52
C VAL A 42 2.62 -2.54 -15.42
N LEU A 43 2.78 -1.24 -15.63
CA LEU A 43 2.34 -0.23 -14.67
C LEU A 43 0.82 -0.27 -14.48
N ILE A 44 0.04 -0.48 -15.54
CA ILE A 44 -1.42 -0.61 -15.48
C ILE A 44 -1.82 -1.84 -14.65
N ARG A 45 -1.25 -3.00 -14.95
CA ARG A 45 -1.52 -4.23 -14.17
C ARG A 45 -1.04 -4.11 -12.73
N PHE A 46 0.04 -3.38 -12.49
CA PHE A 46 0.62 -3.22 -11.16
C PHE A 46 -0.10 -2.17 -10.29
N PHE A 47 -0.59 -1.08 -10.88
CA PHE A 47 -1.21 0.05 -10.17
C PHE A 47 -2.75 0.01 -10.16
N PHE A 48 -3.35 -0.58 -11.19
CA PHE A 48 -4.80 -0.66 -11.39
C PHE A 48 -5.32 -2.09 -11.43
N GLY A 49 -4.45 -3.09 -11.49
CA GLY A 49 -4.83 -4.52 -11.54
C GLY A 49 -5.21 -4.98 -12.95
N SER A 50 -5.94 -4.16 -13.69
CA SER A 50 -6.26 -4.40 -15.10
C SER A 50 -6.41 -3.09 -15.88
N LYS A 51 -6.34 -3.20 -17.21
CA LYS A 51 -6.58 -2.08 -18.14
C LYS A 51 -8.00 -1.56 -18.04
N GLU A 52 -8.98 -2.43 -17.82
CA GLU A 52 -10.39 -2.07 -17.62
C GLU A 52 -10.62 -1.26 -16.33
N GLU A 53 -9.89 -1.58 -15.25
CA GLU A 53 -9.99 -0.83 -13.99
C GLU A 53 -9.39 0.57 -14.13
N MET A 54 -8.27 0.67 -14.86
CA MET A 54 -7.65 1.95 -15.21
C MET A 54 -8.60 2.78 -16.08
N GLU A 55 -9.16 2.20 -17.14
CA GLU A 55 -10.11 2.88 -18.03
C GLU A 55 -11.33 3.38 -17.25
N LYS A 56 -11.87 2.60 -16.32
CA LYS A 56 -12.94 3.07 -15.41
C LYS A 56 -12.52 4.24 -14.52
N GLN A 57 -11.28 4.26 -14.04
CA GLN A 57 -10.77 5.36 -13.21
C GLN A 57 -10.51 6.61 -14.04
N ILE A 58 -9.90 6.44 -15.22
CA ILE A 58 -9.73 7.50 -16.20
C ILE A 58 -11.08 8.04 -16.63
N ASP A 59 -12.09 7.20 -16.85
CA ASP A 59 -13.44 7.62 -17.23
C ASP A 59 -14.17 8.33 -16.07
N ARG A 60 -13.93 7.96 -14.81
CA ARG A 60 -14.41 8.75 -13.66
C ARG A 60 -13.75 10.12 -13.61
N ILE A 61 -12.45 10.18 -13.87
CA ILE A 61 -11.70 11.44 -13.93
C ILE A 61 -12.21 12.29 -15.11
N ARG A 62 -12.39 11.71 -16.30
CA ARG A 62 -12.97 12.36 -17.49
C ARG A 62 -14.37 12.87 -17.24
N LYS A 63 -15.24 12.07 -16.61
CA LYS A 63 -16.61 12.47 -16.25
C LYS A 63 -16.62 13.62 -15.23
N ASN A 64 -15.73 13.56 -14.23
CA ASN A 64 -15.58 14.62 -13.25
C ASN A 64 -14.97 15.91 -13.85
N LEU A 65 -14.16 15.78 -14.90
CA LEU A 65 -13.45 16.89 -15.56
C LEU A 65 -14.09 17.37 -16.86
N LYS A 66 -15.15 16.72 -17.36
CA LYS A 66 -15.81 17.00 -18.65
C LYS A 66 -14.83 17.05 -19.83
N ILE A 67 -13.90 16.10 -19.90
CA ILE A 67 -12.90 16.02 -20.99
C ILE A 67 -13.35 14.96 -22.00
N ASP A 68 -13.64 15.41 -23.23
CA ASP A 68 -14.27 14.60 -24.29
C ASP A 68 -13.29 13.85 -25.20
N LYS A 69 -11.98 14.11 -25.13
CA LYS A 69 -11.01 13.57 -26.11
C LYS A 69 -9.99 12.59 -25.53
N ILE A 70 -9.65 11.62 -26.38
CA ILE A 70 -8.70 10.53 -26.18
C ILE A 70 -7.40 11.07 -25.58
N MET A 71 -7.00 10.50 -24.44
CA MET A 71 -5.68 10.72 -23.87
C MET A 71 -4.68 9.93 -24.70
N ASN A 72 -3.79 10.63 -25.39
CA ASN A 72 -2.61 10.03 -26.01
C ASN A 72 -1.82 9.24 -24.94
N ASP A 73 -1.20 8.11 -25.32
CA ASP A 73 -0.38 7.24 -24.46
C ASP A 73 0.60 8.03 -23.57
N LYS A 74 1.19 9.11 -24.11
CA LYS A 74 2.06 10.02 -23.35
C LYS A 74 1.37 10.63 -22.12
N VAL A 75 0.11 11.04 -22.24
CA VAL A 75 -0.69 11.65 -21.15
C VAL A 75 -1.03 10.61 -20.09
N VAL A 76 -1.39 9.40 -20.53
CA VAL A 76 -1.65 8.27 -19.62
C VAL A 76 -0.41 7.96 -18.80
N THR A 77 0.74 7.83 -19.45
CA THR A 77 2.04 7.61 -18.79
C THR A 77 2.39 8.72 -17.80
N CYS A 78 2.14 10.00 -18.14
CA CYS A 78 2.35 11.11 -17.20
C CYS A 78 1.48 10.97 -15.94
N LEU A 79 0.20 10.64 -16.09
CA LEU A 79 -0.70 10.46 -14.95
C LEU A 79 -0.34 9.27 -14.07
N ILE A 80 0.05 8.15 -14.67
CA ILE A 80 0.52 6.97 -13.94
C ILE A 80 1.75 7.34 -13.08
N MET A 81 2.70 8.10 -13.64
CA MET A 81 3.86 8.55 -12.90
C MET A 81 3.52 9.54 -11.79
N LEU A 82 2.59 10.46 -12.01
CA LEU A 82 2.11 11.36 -10.96
C LEU A 82 1.47 10.57 -9.81
N VAL A 83 0.70 9.52 -10.11
CA VAL A 83 0.14 8.61 -9.11
C VAL A 83 1.24 7.85 -8.35
N ALA A 84 2.26 7.36 -9.06
CA ALA A 84 3.39 6.66 -8.44
C ALA A 84 4.22 7.58 -7.53
N LEU A 85 4.52 8.81 -7.98
CA LEU A 85 5.26 9.80 -7.19
C LEU A 85 4.48 10.25 -5.95
N THR A 86 3.17 10.50 -6.08
CA THR A 86 2.32 10.86 -4.93
C THR A 86 2.16 9.70 -3.95
N ALA A 87 2.09 8.45 -4.42
CA ALA A 87 2.11 7.28 -3.55
C ALA A 87 3.45 7.11 -2.83
N LEU A 88 4.57 7.32 -3.52
CA LEU A 88 5.91 7.32 -2.91
C LEU A 88 6.00 8.37 -1.80
N PHE A 89 5.55 9.59 -2.07
CA PHE A 89 5.53 10.68 -1.10
C PHE A 89 4.74 10.31 0.16
N GLN A 90 3.54 9.73 0.00
CA GLN A 90 2.72 9.27 1.13
C GLN A 90 3.35 8.13 1.94
N SER A 91 4.16 7.27 1.30
CA SER A 91 4.88 6.21 1.99
C SER A 91 5.98 6.81 2.89
N CYS A 92 6.70 7.80 2.37
CA CYS A 92 7.85 8.38 3.07
C CYS A 92 7.42 9.37 4.16
N SER A 93 6.32 10.10 3.95
CA SER A 93 5.79 11.07 4.93
C SER A 93 5.29 10.43 6.23
N LYS A 94 5.07 9.11 6.25
CA LYS A 94 4.57 8.39 7.44
C LYS A 94 5.66 7.81 8.33
N GLU A 95 6.88 7.59 7.82
CA GLU A 95 7.89 6.80 8.53
C GLU A 95 9.08 7.57 9.13
N SER A 96 9.41 8.82 8.75
CA SER A 96 10.54 9.48 9.43
C SER A 96 10.69 10.99 9.24
N ASN A 97 11.42 11.56 10.20
CA ASN A 97 12.06 12.88 10.27
C ASN A 97 13.01 13.24 9.10
N ASN A 98 12.87 12.63 7.92
CA ASN A 98 13.58 13.06 6.71
C ASN A 98 12.54 13.17 5.59
N PRO A 99 12.07 14.39 5.25
CA PRO A 99 11.16 14.57 4.14
C PRO A 99 11.92 14.21 2.87
N VAL A 100 11.58 13.08 2.25
CA VAL A 100 11.95 12.85 0.86
C VAL A 100 11.38 14.02 0.08
N SER A 101 12.25 14.93 -0.36
CA SER A 101 11.87 16.14 -1.07
C SER A 101 11.54 15.80 -2.52
N ILE A 102 10.52 14.96 -2.71
CA ILE A 102 9.97 14.69 -4.04
C ILE A 102 9.30 15.99 -4.45
N LYS A 103 9.98 16.80 -5.27
CA LYS A 103 9.45 18.06 -5.80
C LYS A 103 8.47 17.76 -6.93
N ILE A 104 7.37 17.06 -6.63
CA ILE A 104 6.33 16.69 -7.60
C ILE A 104 5.81 17.94 -8.32
N ASN A 105 5.71 19.05 -7.60
CA ASN A 105 5.20 20.34 -8.04
C ASN A 105 5.99 20.95 -9.23
N ASN A 106 7.26 20.54 -9.40
CA ASN A 106 8.13 21.04 -10.48
C ASN A 106 8.51 19.93 -11.48
N SER A 107 7.79 18.81 -11.48
CA SER A 107 8.07 17.70 -12.39
C SER A 107 7.49 17.94 -13.78
N GLY A 108 8.23 17.56 -14.83
CA GLY A 108 7.72 17.66 -16.22
C GLY A 108 6.46 16.83 -16.46
N PHE A 109 6.25 15.76 -15.68
CA PHE A 109 5.00 14.99 -15.69
C PHE A 109 3.78 15.82 -15.32
N LEU A 110 3.92 16.72 -14.32
CA LEU A 110 2.85 17.59 -13.87
C LEU A 110 2.53 18.65 -14.93
N SER A 111 3.55 19.27 -15.50
CA SER A 111 3.40 20.27 -16.57
C SER A 111 2.75 19.68 -17.82
N ILE A 112 3.26 18.54 -18.31
CA ILE A 112 2.73 17.88 -19.51
C ILE A 112 1.31 17.35 -19.26
N GLY A 113 1.04 16.78 -18.09
CA GLY A 113 -0.31 16.32 -17.72
C GLY A 113 -1.30 17.48 -17.61
N SER A 114 -0.87 18.61 -17.03
CA SER A 114 -1.67 19.83 -16.86
C SER A 114 -2.04 20.45 -18.21
N GLU A 115 -1.04 20.61 -19.10
CA GLU A 115 -1.23 21.16 -20.43
C GLU A 115 -2.17 20.29 -21.27
N ALA A 116 -1.93 18.97 -21.30
CA ALA A 116 -2.74 18.05 -22.09
C ALA A 116 -4.20 17.96 -21.62
N LEU A 117 -4.46 18.19 -20.33
CA LEU A 117 -5.80 18.15 -19.75
C LEU A 117 -6.46 19.53 -19.65
N GLY A 118 -5.74 20.60 -20.00
CA GLY A 118 -6.24 21.98 -19.92
C GLY A 118 -6.59 22.43 -18.50
N ILE A 119 -5.96 21.86 -17.47
CA ILE A 119 -6.23 22.19 -16.06
C ILE A 119 -4.96 22.71 -15.38
N PRO A 120 -5.06 23.63 -14.40
CA PRO A 120 -3.89 24.12 -13.66
C PRO A 120 -3.11 22.99 -12.95
N PRO A 121 -1.76 23.07 -12.87
CA PRO A 121 -0.93 22.06 -12.21
C PRO A 121 -1.37 21.72 -10.78
N ASP A 122 -1.70 22.74 -9.98
CA ASP A 122 -2.15 22.56 -8.59
C ASP A 122 -3.47 21.80 -8.50
N GLN A 123 -4.36 22.02 -9.47
CA GLN A 123 -5.65 21.35 -9.52
C GLN A 123 -5.45 19.87 -9.92
N LEU A 124 -4.60 19.59 -10.91
CA LEU A 124 -4.24 18.23 -11.28
C LEU A 124 -3.61 17.47 -10.10
N LEU A 125 -2.68 18.10 -9.39
CA LEU A 125 -2.03 17.49 -8.23
C LEU A 125 -3.06 17.13 -7.13
N LYS A 126 -3.97 18.05 -6.80
CA LYS A 126 -5.06 17.79 -5.83
C LYS A 126 -5.97 16.63 -6.25
N ILE A 127 -6.29 16.51 -7.54
CA ILE A 127 -7.11 15.41 -8.07
C ILE A 127 -6.37 14.09 -7.91
N VAL A 128 -5.08 14.05 -8.26
CA VAL A 128 -4.24 12.85 -8.11
C VAL A 128 -4.12 12.45 -6.65
N GLU A 129 -3.83 13.40 -5.76
CA GLU A 129 -3.76 13.15 -4.31
C GLU A 129 -5.06 12.56 -3.76
N THR A 130 -6.20 13.15 -4.13
CA THR A 130 -7.52 12.68 -3.68
C THR A 130 -7.80 11.27 -4.22
N SER A 131 -7.38 10.98 -5.45
CA SER A 131 -7.51 9.66 -6.07
C SER A 131 -6.64 8.61 -5.37
N VAL A 132 -5.43 8.96 -4.94
CA VAL A 132 -4.56 8.08 -4.16
C VAL A 132 -5.09 7.86 -2.73
N LYS A 133 -5.59 8.92 -2.08
CA LYS A 133 -6.14 8.88 -0.70
C LYS A 133 -7.47 8.14 -0.61
N SER A 134 -8.32 8.23 -1.63
CA SER A 134 -9.65 7.60 -1.65
C SER A 134 -9.63 6.08 -1.89
N LYS A 135 -8.48 5.49 -2.23
CA LYS A 135 -8.34 4.03 -2.32
C LYS A 135 -8.43 3.39 -0.94
N ARG A 136 -9.09 2.22 -0.87
CA ARG A 136 -9.14 1.37 0.34
C ARG A 136 -7.72 1.14 0.88
N LYS A 137 -7.55 1.10 2.21
CA LYS A 137 -6.25 0.96 2.89
C LYS A 137 -5.33 -0.12 2.31
N LYS A 138 -5.88 -1.30 1.98
CA LYS A 138 -5.11 -2.40 1.36
C LYS A 138 -4.61 -2.05 -0.04
N SER A 139 -5.44 -1.42 -0.86
CA SER A 139 -5.06 -0.96 -2.21
C SER A 139 -4.08 0.21 -2.15
N SER A 140 -4.22 1.09 -1.15
CA SER A 140 -3.26 2.15 -0.85
C SER A 140 -1.89 1.58 -0.43
N LYS A 141 -1.86 0.54 0.43
CA LYS A 141 -0.62 -0.17 0.79
C LYS A 141 0.06 -0.81 -0.42
N ASN A 142 -0.70 -1.52 -1.25
CA ASN A 142 -0.15 -2.15 -2.45
C ASN A 142 0.42 -1.10 -3.41
N LEU A 143 -0.28 0.02 -3.58
CA LEU A 143 0.14 1.15 -4.40
C LEU A 143 1.43 1.82 -3.88
N GLN A 144 1.54 2.02 -2.56
CA GLN A 144 2.73 2.59 -1.95
C GLN A 144 3.92 1.62 -2.02
N ASN A 145 3.72 0.33 -1.77
CA ASN A 145 4.76 -0.70 -1.95
C ASN A 145 5.19 -0.84 -3.40
N ALA A 146 4.25 -0.70 -4.33
CA ALA A 146 4.52 -0.68 -5.76
C ALA A 146 5.41 0.51 -6.14
N ALA A 147 5.10 1.70 -5.63
CA ALA A 147 5.91 2.89 -5.83
C ALA A 147 7.33 2.72 -5.25
N LEU A 148 7.47 2.23 -4.01
CA LEU A 148 8.79 1.95 -3.42
C LEU A 148 9.65 1.04 -4.30
N LYS A 149 9.07 -0.06 -4.82
CA LYS A 149 9.80 -0.99 -5.69
C LYS A 149 10.21 -0.38 -7.03
N LEU A 150 9.37 0.50 -7.58
CA LEU A 150 9.66 1.19 -8.83
C LEU A 150 10.84 2.15 -8.69
N PHE A 151 10.91 2.87 -7.58
CA PHE A 151 11.89 3.93 -7.36
C PHE A 151 13.15 3.49 -6.59
N ALA A 152 13.12 2.37 -5.87
CA ALA A 152 14.28 1.83 -5.15
C ALA A 152 15.56 1.69 -5.99
N PRO A 153 15.53 1.29 -7.28
CA PRO A 153 16.75 1.20 -8.08
C PRO A 153 17.45 2.54 -8.33
N ILE A 154 16.75 3.66 -8.19
CA ILE A 154 17.29 5.00 -8.48
C ILE A 154 17.50 5.87 -7.23
N GLU A 155 17.22 5.36 -6.03
CA GLU A 155 17.42 6.14 -4.80
C GLU A 155 18.90 6.52 -4.61
N ASN A 156 19.15 7.61 -3.87
CA ASN A 156 20.49 8.11 -3.55
C ASN A 156 21.39 8.27 -4.78
N ASP A 157 20.85 8.88 -5.85
CA ASP A 157 21.58 9.19 -7.08
C ASP A 157 22.12 7.96 -7.84
N ASN A 158 21.55 6.77 -7.60
CA ASN A 158 21.95 5.53 -8.28
C ASN A 158 21.45 5.42 -9.74
N GLY A 159 20.70 6.40 -10.23
CA GLY A 159 20.23 6.44 -11.61
C GLY A 159 19.03 7.37 -11.79
N ASN A 160 18.46 7.36 -12.99
CA ASN A 160 17.28 8.15 -13.33
C ASN A 160 16.27 7.25 -14.06
N ILE A 161 14.97 7.52 -13.88
CA ILE A 161 13.92 6.95 -14.72
C ILE A 161 13.59 7.97 -15.80
N VAL A 162 13.79 7.60 -17.07
CA VAL A 162 13.41 8.41 -18.23
C VAL A 162 12.32 7.68 -19.00
N LEU A 163 11.21 8.35 -19.28
CA LEU A 163 10.07 7.75 -19.98
C LEU A 163 9.96 8.28 -21.40
N ASN A 164 9.61 7.38 -22.33
CA ASN A 164 9.44 7.67 -23.75
C ASN A 164 10.65 8.36 -24.38
N ASN A 165 11.84 8.09 -23.83
CA ASN A 165 13.10 8.74 -24.21
C ASN A 165 13.03 10.29 -24.20
N ASP A 166 12.09 10.85 -23.44
CA ASP A 166 11.82 12.28 -23.37
C ASP A 166 12.53 12.86 -22.15
N LYS A 167 13.45 13.80 -22.39
CA LYS A 167 14.21 14.47 -21.33
C LYS A 167 13.33 15.30 -20.39
N ALA A 168 12.12 15.66 -20.81
CA ALA A 168 11.13 16.31 -19.94
C ALA A 168 10.42 15.31 -19.01
N LEU A 169 10.46 14.02 -19.30
CA LEU A 169 9.83 12.95 -18.53
C LEU A 169 10.86 12.14 -17.74
N VAL A 170 11.61 12.85 -16.90
CA VAL A 170 12.66 12.28 -16.05
C VAL A 170 12.30 12.36 -14.57
N VAL A 171 12.56 11.29 -13.83
CA VAL A 171 12.65 11.29 -12.37
C VAL A 171 14.12 11.10 -12.01
N ASN A 172 14.72 12.11 -11.38
CA ASN A 172 16.12 12.09 -11.00
C ASN A 172 16.32 11.35 -9.68
N GLY A 173 17.27 10.42 -9.64
CA GLY A 173 17.62 9.71 -8.40
C GLY A 173 18.14 10.63 -7.30
N SER A 174 18.74 11.77 -7.67
CA SER A 174 19.17 12.81 -6.75
C SER A 174 18.01 13.45 -5.96
N GLU A 175 16.76 13.35 -6.45
CA GLU A 175 15.56 13.85 -5.78
C GLU A 175 14.93 12.81 -4.84
N ILE A 176 15.42 11.57 -4.89
CA ILE A 176 14.91 10.43 -4.13
C ILE A 176 15.98 10.02 -3.11
N GLY A 177 15.75 10.39 -1.85
CA GLY A 177 16.57 9.90 -0.73
C GLY A 177 16.33 8.42 -0.42
N VAL A 178 16.95 7.94 0.66
CA VAL A 178 16.79 6.55 1.14
C VAL A 178 15.31 6.22 1.35
N LEU A 179 14.83 5.19 0.65
CA LEU A 179 13.47 4.71 0.74
C LEU A 179 13.32 3.63 1.83
N PRO A 180 12.15 3.55 2.49
CA PRO A 180 11.87 2.44 3.39
C PRO A 180 11.74 1.13 2.61
N LYS A 181 12.11 0.00 3.25
CA LYS A 181 12.06 -1.32 2.62
C LYS A 181 10.62 -1.80 2.33
N GLU A 182 9.68 -1.43 3.19
CA GLU A 182 8.27 -1.77 3.05
C GLU A 182 7.40 -0.70 3.72
N VAL A 183 6.18 -0.51 3.20
CA VAL A 183 5.18 0.36 3.83
C VAL A 183 4.62 -0.31 5.08
N LYS A 184 4.86 0.27 6.25
CA LYS A 184 4.08 -0.04 7.46
C LYS A 184 2.84 0.86 7.51
N ILE A 185 1.70 0.32 7.08
CA ILE A 185 0.40 0.94 7.39
C ILE A 185 -0.07 0.33 8.70
N GLU A 186 0.00 1.09 9.79
CA GLU A 186 -0.75 0.78 10.99
C GLU A 186 -2.24 0.78 10.64
N PRO A 187 -3.00 -0.28 11.00
CA PRO A 187 -4.43 -0.27 10.77
C PRO A 187 -5.04 0.87 11.59
N ASP A 188 -5.77 1.79 10.94
CA ASP A 188 -6.71 2.66 11.67
C ASP A 188 -7.75 1.72 12.27
N LEU A 189 -7.68 1.53 13.58
CA LEU A 189 -8.60 0.72 14.36
C LEU A 189 -9.72 1.64 14.85
N ASP A 190 -10.95 1.24 14.57
CA ASP A 190 -12.11 1.83 15.22
C ASP A 190 -12.24 1.23 16.63
N VAL A 191 -12.81 2.02 17.53
CA VAL A 191 -13.06 1.65 18.92
C VAL A 191 -14.56 1.40 19.11
N LEU A 192 -14.91 0.31 19.78
CA LEU A 192 -16.25 0.01 20.27
C LEU A 192 -16.20 -0.22 21.78
N GLU A 193 -16.91 0.60 22.54
CA GLU A 193 -17.09 0.36 23.97
C GLU A 193 -18.09 -0.77 24.21
N PHE A 194 -17.82 -1.57 25.23
CA PHE A 194 -18.72 -2.58 25.73
C PHE A 194 -18.83 -2.51 27.25
N ASN A 195 -20.01 -2.78 27.78
CA ASN A 195 -20.31 -2.65 29.20
C ASN A 195 -21.03 -3.89 29.71
N ASP A 196 -20.53 -4.44 30.82
CA ASP A 196 -21.16 -5.53 31.58
C ASP A 196 -21.50 -6.75 30.73
N ILE A 197 -20.57 -7.18 29.88
CA ILE A 197 -20.75 -8.36 29.03
C ILE A 197 -19.88 -9.52 29.49
N GLU A 198 -20.31 -10.72 29.13
CA GLU A 198 -19.58 -11.95 29.44
C GLU A 198 -18.33 -12.09 28.57
N VAL A 199 -17.19 -12.29 29.23
CA VAL A 199 -15.87 -12.46 28.64
C VAL A 199 -15.32 -13.82 29.07
N PHE A 200 -15.06 -14.70 28.12
CA PHE A 200 -14.50 -16.03 28.36
C PHE A 200 -12.99 -15.99 28.18
N ILE A 201 -12.22 -16.19 29.25
CA ILE A 201 -10.76 -16.21 29.20
C ILE A 201 -10.31 -17.54 28.61
N ARG A 202 -9.50 -17.50 27.55
CA ARG A 202 -9.03 -18.68 26.80
C ARG A 202 -7.53 -18.89 26.84
N ALA A 203 -6.78 -17.87 27.21
CA ALA A 203 -5.42 -18.01 27.74
C ALA A 203 -5.10 -16.84 28.63
N LEU A 204 -4.15 -17.08 29.53
CA LEU A 204 -3.67 -16.13 30.52
C LEU A 204 -2.18 -16.32 30.73
N ASP A 205 -1.49 -15.22 30.99
CA ASP A 205 -0.10 -15.17 31.43
C ASP A 205 -0.04 -14.15 32.59
N ARG A 206 0.06 -14.65 33.83
CA ARG A 206 -0.02 -13.82 35.04
C ARG A 206 1.06 -12.74 35.09
N ASP A 207 2.17 -12.96 34.42
CA ASP A 207 3.33 -12.06 34.44
C ASP A 207 3.24 -10.99 33.34
N LYS A 208 2.25 -11.07 32.44
CA LYS A 208 2.10 -10.16 31.30
C LYS A 208 0.67 -9.65 31.16
N ALA A 209 0.42 -8.40 31.55
CA ALA A 209 -0.90 -7.77 31.40
C ALA A 209 -1.22 -7.35 29.95
N GLU A 210 -0.18 -6.98 29.19
CA GLU A 210 -0.26 -6.42 27.84
C GLU A 210 -0.16 -7.48 26.71
N SER A 211 0.21 -8.71 27.09
CA SER A 211 0.43 -9.83 26.16
C SER A 211 0.19 -11.16 26.88
N GLY A 212 -0.10 -12.24 26.16
CA GLY A 212 -0.32 -13.56 26.78
C GLY A 212 -1.76 -13.84 27.24
N TRP A 213 -2.63 -12.83 27.31
CA TRP A 213 -4.06 -13.02 27.54
C TRP A 213 -4.86 -13.03 26.25
N SER A 214 -5.92 -13.82 26.25
CA SER A 214 -6.87 -13.87 25.13
C SER A 214 -8.23 -14.32 25.61
N ALA A 215 -9.28 -13.80 24.97
CA ALA A 215 -10.65 -14.06 25.34
C ALA A 215 -11.58 -14.23 24.13
N ILE A 216 -12.75 -14.81 24.39
CA ILE A 216 -13.89 -14.83 23.48
C ILE A 216 -14.99 -13.99 24.12
N ILE A 217 -15.58 -13.09 23.33
CA ILE A 217 -16.72 -12.27 23.71
C ILE A 217 -17.83 -12.57 22.70
N PRO A 218 -18.74 -13.53 22.97
CA PRO A 218 -19.68 -14.04 21.95
C PRO A 218 -20.56 -12.98 21.31
N SER A 219 -20.92 -11.93 22.05
CA SER A 219 -21.71 -10.80 21.55
C SER A 219 -20.96 -9.93 20.52
N LEU A 220 -19.62 -9.99 20.48
CA LEU A 220 -18.79 -9.26 19.55
C LEU A 220 -18.22 -10.17 18.45
N SER A 221 -17.62 -11.29 18.84
CA SER A 221 -16.98 -12.25 17.93
C SER A 221 -16.87 -13.63 18.58
N PRO A 222 -17.13 -14.71 17.82
CA PRO A 222 -16.90 -16.08 18.30
C PRO A 222 -15.40 -16.45 18.34
N GLN A 223 -14.52 -15.60 17.82
CA GLN A 223 -13.09 -15.88 17.72
C GLN A 223 -12.34 -15.54 19.01
N ARG A 224 -11.30 -16.34 19.31
CA ARG A 224 -10.32 -16.04 20.35
C ARG A 224 -9.44 -14.87 19.91
N ILE A 225 -9.53 -13.76 20.62
CA ILE A 225 -8.85 -12.50 20.32
C ILE A 225 -7.96 -12.11 21.50
N LYS A 226 -6.88 -11.38 21.22
CA LYS A 226 -5.96 -10.88 22.25
C LYS A 226 -6.70 -9.98 23.24
N LEU A 227 -6.44 -10.17 24.52
CA LEU A 227 -6.97 -9.38 25.61
C LEU A 227 -5.82 -8.64 26.29
N LYS A 228 -5.95 -7.33 26.47
CA LYS A 228 -5.12 -6.51 27.35
C LYS A 228 -5.91 -6.22 28.61
N ILE A 229 -5.23 -6.27 29.75
CA ILE A 229 -5.85 -6.06 31.04
C ILE A 229 -5.34 -4.74 31.60
N SER A 230 -6.28 -3.84 31.92
CA SER A 230 -5.95 -2.59 32.59
C SER A 230 -5.21 -2.85 33.90
N SER A 231 -4.21 -2.01 34.20
CA SER A 231 -3.46 -2.03 35.46
C SER A 231 -4.32 -1.90 36.72
N LYS A 232 -5.59 -1.51 36.58
CA LYS A 232 -6.56 -1.43 37.68
C LYS A 232 -7.14 -2.79 38.10
N ILE A 233 -6.95 -3.83 37.29
CA ILE A 233 -7.49 -5.17 37.53
C ILE A 233 -6.43 -6.06 38.16
N ASP A 234 -6.79 -6.72 39.25
CA ASP A 234 -5.95 -7.71 39.92
C ASP A 234 -5.85 -8.99 39.06
N LEU A 235 -4.66 -9.21 38.48
CA LEU A 235 -4.36 -10.36 37.62
C LEU A 235 -4.49 -11.71 38.35
N ILE A 236 -4.22 -11.75 39.66
CA ILE A 236 -4.30 -12.99 40.44
C ILE A 236 -5.76 -13.42 40.55
N LYS A 237 -6.64 -12.46 40.88
CA LYS A 237 -8.10 -12.67 40.94
C LYS A 237 -8.70 -12.99 39.58
N LEU A 238 -8.21 -12.35 38.52
CA LEU A 238 -8.69 -12.62 37.17
C LEU A 238 -8.28 -14.01 36.69
N ALA A 239 -7.06 -14.43 37.00
CA ALA A 239 -6.51 -15.71 36.55
C ALA A 239 -7.19 -16.95 37.16
N SER A 240 -7.98 -16.77 38.24
CA SER A 240 -8.76 -17.87 38.84
C SER A 240 -10.17 -18.02 38.24
N LYS A 241 -10.56 -17.19 37.27
CA LYS A 241 -11.89 -17.20 36.67
C LYS A 241 -11.81 -17.65 35.20
N GLU A 242 -12.68 -18.57 34.80
CA GLU A 242 -12.80 -18.98 33.38
C GLU A 242 -13.68 -18.02 32.56
N SER A 243 -14.67 -17.41 33.21
CA SER A 243 -15.49 -16.35 32.65
C SER A 243 -15.69 -15.21 33.66
N ILE A 244 -15.84 -14.00 33.14
CA ILE A 244 -16.09 -12.79 33.92
C ILE A 244 -17.13 -11.92 33.22
N ILE A 245 -17.82 -11.10 34.01
CA ILE A 245 -18.57 -9.96 33.50
C ILE A 245 -17.65 -8.75 33.54
N GLY A 246 -17.44 -8.10 32.41
CA GLY A 246 -16.49 -7.01 32.29
C GLY A 246 -16.88 -5.94 31.30
N SER A 247 -16.25 -4.78 31.46
CA SER A 247 -16.43 -3.61 30.62
C SER A 247 -15.09 -3.15 30.07
N GLY A 248 -15.11 -2.55 28.87
CA GLY A 248 -13.90 -2.19 28.18
C GLY A 248 -14.12 -1.75 26.75
N ILE A 249 -13.06 -1.85 25.97
CA ILE A 249 -13.02 -1.43 24.57
C ILE A 249 -12.62 -2.59 23.68
N ALA A 250 -13.27 -2.70 22.52
CA ALA A 250 -12.88 -3.57 21.44
C ALA A 250 -12.36 -2.75 20.26
N GLU A 251 -11.11 -2.99 19.89
CA GLU A 251 -10.50 -2.41 18.71
C GLU A 251 -10.77 -3.29 17.50
N TYR A 252 -11.27 -2.69 16.42
CA TYR A 252 -11.66 -3.43 15.23
C TYR A 252 -11.34 -2.70 13.94
N GLU A 253 -11.22 -3.50 12.89
CA GLU A 253 -11.11 -3.03 11.51
C GLU A 253 -12.45 -3.23 10.79
N LYS A 254 -12.98 -2.17 10.18
CA LYS A 254 -14.13 -2.27 9.28
C LYS A 254 -13.74 -2.99 7.99
N LEU A 255 -14.44 -4.08 7.69
CA LEU A 255 -14.34 -4.83 6.45
C LEU A 255 -15.45 -4.40 5.47
N GLU A 256 -15.33 -4.83 4.20
CA GLU A 256 -16.39 -4.67 3.22
C GLU A 256 -17.71 -5.31 3.67
N GLY A 257 -18.83 -4.66 3.37
CA GLY A 257 -20.16 -5.12 3.76
C GLY A 257 -20.49 -4.88 5.24
N GLY A 258 -19.79 -3.96 5.92
CA GLY A 258 -20.09 -3.56 7.30
C GLY A 258 -19.65 -4.56 8.38
N LYS A 259 -18.99 -5.66 7.99
CA LYS A 259 -18.44 -6.64 8.93
C LYS A 259 -17.29 -6.04 9.73
N ARG A 260 -17.15 -6.43 10.99
CA ARG A 260 -16.07 -5.98 11.88
C ARG A 260 -15.09 -7.12 12.11
N ARG A 261 -13.80 -6.83 11.98
CA ARG A 261 -12.71 -7.73 12.37
C ARG A 261 -12.03 -7.17 13.60
N TYR A 262 -12.40 -7.70 14.76
CA TYR A 262 -11.79 -7.35 16.03
C TYR A 262 -10.33 -7.82 16.09
N LYS A 263 -9.46 -6.97 16.64
CA LYS A 263 -8.01 -7.19 16.71
C LYS A 263 -7.55 -7.35 18.15
N GLU A 264 -8.09 -6.55 19.06
CA GLU A 264 -7.71 -6.52 20.46
C GLU A 264 -8.90 -6.09 21.31
N TYR A 265 -8.98 -6.64 22.52
CA TYR A 265 -9.88 -6.20 23.57
C TYR A 265 -9.06 -5.59 24.71
N ILE A 266 -9.51 -4.48 25.27
CA ILE A 266 -8.92 -3.83 26.45
C ILE A 266 -9.95 -3.89 27.57
N LEU A 267 -9.68 -4.73 28.57
CA LEU A 267 -10.55 -4.89 29.73
C LEU A 267 -10.23 -3.80 30.75
N MET A 268 -11.22 -2.97 31.08
CA MET A 268 -11.05 -1.82 31.97
C MET A 268 -11.57 -2.07 33.38
N SER A 269 -12.64 -2.86 33.51
CA SER A 269 -13.21 -3.25 34.79
C SER A 269 -13.86 -4.63 34.73
N ILE A 270 -13.98 -5.25 35.91
CA ILE A 270 -14.64 -6.54 36.12
C ILE A 270 -15.63 -6.42 37.28
N LYS A 271 -16.73 -7.18 37.22
CA LYS A 271 -17.66 -7.38 38.32
C LYS A 271 -17.36 -8.65 39.12
#